data_AF-T1WFK5-F1
#
_entry.id   AF-T1WFK5-F1
#
_cell.length_a   1.000
_cell.length_b   1.000
_cell.length_c   1.000
_cell.angle_alpha   90.00
_cell.angle_beta   90.00
_cell.angle_gamma   90.00
#
_symmetry.space_group_name_H-M   'P 1'
#
loop_
_entity.id
_entity.type
_entity.pdbx_description
1 polymer ?
#
loop_
_entity_poly.entity_id
_entity_poly.type
_entity_poly.pdbx_seq_one_letter_code
_entity_poly.pdbx_strand_id
1 'polypeptide(L)'
;NLVYIEPGAFRNLPRLKYLSICNTGIQELPDVTKIFSSEFNFILEICDNLHITTIPGNAFQGMNNESITLKLYGNGFEEIQSHA
;
A
#
# COMPACT_ATOMS: atom_id res chain seq x y z
N ASN A 1 16.04 -8.04 6.20
CA ASN A 1 15.21 -6.83 6.24
C ASN A 1 14.94 -6.34 4.84
N LEU A 2 13.67 -6.25 4.45
CA LEU A 2 13.26 -5.50 3.26
C LEU A 2 13.32 -4.01 3.62
N VAL A 3 14.06 -3.22 2.85
CA VAL A 3 14.26 -1.78 3.11
C VAL A 3 13.91 -0.91 1.91
N TYR A 4 13.66 -1.54 0.76
CA TYR A 4 13.33 -0.86 -0.48
C TYR A 4 12.42 -1.74 -1.34
N ILE A 5 11.40 -1.14 -1.93
CA ILE A 5 10.51 -1.77 -2.92
C ILE A 5 10.59 -0.89 -4.16
N GLU A 6 10.92 -1.50 -5.30
CA GLU A 6 11.05 -0.75 -6.56
C GLU A 6 9.70 -0.16 -7.00
N PRO A 7 9.66 1.09 -7.49
CA PRO A 7 8.49 1.66 -8.14
C PRO A 7 7.94 0.78 -9.27
N GLY A 8 6.77 0.17 -9.05
CA GLY A 8 6.15 -0.74 -10.00
C GLY A 8 6.41 -2.23 -9.76
N ALA A 9 7.00 -2.60 -8.61
CA ALA A 9 7.08 -4.00 -8.16
C ALA A 9 5.71 -4.71 -8.16
N PHE A 10 4.62 -3.95 -8.04
CA PHE A 10 3.24 -4.47 -8.03
C PHE A 10 2.44 -4.15 -9.30
N ARG A 11 3.08 -4.06 -10.47
CA ARG A 11 2.35 -3.76 -11.71
C ARG A 11 1.46 -4.92 -12.17
N ASN A 12 0.22 -4.57 -12.53
CA ASN A 12 -0.73 -5.40 -13.26
C ASN A 12 -0.93 -6.80 -12.63
N LEU A 13 -1.48 -6.80 -11.43
CA LEU A 13 -1.82 -8.00 -10.67
C LEU A 13 -3.35 -8.15 -10.60
N PRO A 14 -4.04 -8.45 -11.72
CA PRO A 14 -5.51 -8.38 -11.82
C PRO A 14 -6.24 -9.36 -10.92
N ARG A 15 -5.56 -10.42 -10.45
CA ARG A 15 -6.10 -11.47 -9.59
C ARG A 15 -5.61 -11.39 -8.14
N LEU A 16 -4.95 -10.27 -7.77
CA LEU A 16 -4.44 -10.10 -6.42
C LEU A 16 -5.60 -9.83 -5.46
N LYS A 17 -5.78 -10.71 -4.48
CA LYS A 17 -6.84 -10.58 -3.45
C LYS A 17 -6.35 -9.94 -2.16
N TYR A 18 -5.09 -10.18 -1.84
CA TYR A 18 -4.51 -9.80 -0.56
C TYR A 18 -3.03 -9.49 -0.76
N LEU A 19 -2.61 -8.31 -0.33
CA LEU A 19 -1.22 -7.89 -0.25
C LEU A 19 -0.91 -7.44 1.17
N SER A 20 0.08 -8.07 1.79
CA SER A 20 0.58 -7.68 3.11
C SER A 20 2.04 -7.28 3.03
N ILE A 21 2.35 -6.11 3.58
CA ILE A 21 3.71 -5.58 3.72
C ILE A 21 3.85 -5.18 5.18
N CYS A 22 4.35 -6.11 6.00
CA CYS A 22 4.47 -5.88 7.43
C CYS A 22 5.83 -6.22 8.01
N ASN A 23 6.17 -5.54 9.11
CA ASN A 23 7.41 -5.72 9.86
C ASN A 23 8.66 -5.61 8.96
N THR A 24 8.72 -4.54 8.17
CA THR A 24 9.84 -4.24 7.28
C THR A 24 10.54 -2.95 7.68
N GLY A 25 11.72 -2.72 7.10
CA GLY A 25 12.50 -1.49 7.30
C GLY A 25 12.29 -0.46 6.18
N ILE A 26 11.20 -0.55 5.40
CA ILE A 26 10.89 0.44 4.38
C ILE A 26 10.50 1.76 5.06
N GLN A 27 10.89 2.87 4.43
CA GLN A 27 10.70 4.22 4.97
C GLN A 27 9.63 5.00 4.18
N GLU A 28 9.32 4.56 2.97
CA GLU A 28 8.32 5.18 2.10
C GLU A 28 7.15 4.23 1.91
N LEU A 29 5.95 4.80 1.76
CA LEU A 29 4.76 4.04 1.40
C LEU A 29 4.99 3.43 0.00
N PRO A 30 4.79 2.10 -0.18
CA PRO A 30 5.01 1.46 -1.46
C PRO A 30 4.05 1.98 -2.54
N ASP A 31 4.54 2.15 -3.77
CA ASP A 31 3.70 2.49 -4.93
C ASP A 31 2.79 1.32 -5.29
N VAL A 32 1.52 1.43 -4.89
CA VAL A 32 0.45 0.46 -5.16
C VAL A 32 -0.52 0.94 -6.26
N THR A 33 -0.27 2.10 -6.86
CA THR A 33 -1.18 2.74 -7.83
C THR A 33 -1.34 1.94 -9.12
N LYS A 34 -0.45 0.97 -9.37
CA LYS A 34 -0.40 0.15 -10.58
C LYS A 34 -0.80 -1.31 -10.37
N ILE A 35 -1.40 -1.65 -9.23
CA ILE A 35 -1.88 -3.02 -8.96
C ILE A 35 -3.00 -3.41 -9.94
N PHE A 36 -3.99 -2.53 -10.15
CA PHE A 36 -5.14 -2.76 -11.02
C PHE A 36 -5.85 -4.10 -10.76
N SER A 37 -6.08 -4.45 -9.49
CA SER A 37 -6.79 -5.69 -9.15
C SER A 37 -8.27 -5.59 -9.54
N SER A 38 -8.80 -6.67 -10.12
CA SER A 38 -10.23 -6.85 -10.43
C SER A 38 -10.92 -7.81 -9.45
N GLU A 39 -10.22 -8.24 -8.38
CA GLU A 39 -10.81 -9.09 -7.36
C GLU A 39 -11.74 -8.27 -6.45
N PHE A 40 -12.88 -8.87 -6.10
CA PHE A 40 -13.83 -8.31 -5.15
C PHE A 40 -13.23 -8.35 -3.74
N ASN A 41 -13.40 -7.28 -2.97
CA ASN A 41 -12.87 -7.12 -1.61
C ASN A 41 -11.36 -7.32 -1.54
N PHE A 42 -10.60 -6.65 -2.40
CA PHE A 42 -9.15 -6.63 -2.30
C PHE A 42 -8.71 -6.05 -0.94
N ILE A 43 -7.71 -6.66 -0.30
CA ILE A 43 -7.18 -6.20 0.99
C ILE A 43 -5.73 -5.79 0.79
N LEU A 44 -5.43 -4.54 1.14
CA LEU A 44 -4.06 -4.07 1.34
C LEU A 44 -3.82 -3.90 2.83
N GLU A 45 -2.80 -4.59 3.34
CA GLU A 45 -2.37 -4.52 4.72
C GLU A 45 -0.91 -4.05 4.78
N ILE A 46 -0.72 -2.83 5.29
CA ILE A 46 0.60 -2.26 5.56
C ILE A 46 0.65 -2.07 7.07
N CYS A 47 1.47 -2.87 7.75
CA CYS A 47 1.46 -2.90 9.21
C CYS A 47 2.84 -3.03 9.84
N ASP A 48 3.02 -2.50 11.04
CA ASP A 48 4.29 -2.61 11.78
C ASP A 48 5.52 -2.10 11.01
N ASN A 49 5.36 -1.11 10.13
CA ASN A 49 6.47 -0.41 9.46
C ASN A 49 6.68 0.96 10.11
N LEU A 50 7.45 0.96 11.20
CA LEU A 50 7.63 2.13 12.07
C LEU A 50 8.26 3.35 11.38
N HIS A 51 8.91 3.16 10.25
CA HIS A 51 9.61 4.23 9.54
C HIS A 51 8.79 4.85 8.39
N ILE A 52 7.60 4.33 8.10
CA ILE A 52 6.69 4.99 7.15
C ILE A 52 5.93 6.08 7.91
N THR A 53 6.26 7.33 7.65
CA THR A 53 5.74 8.49 8.39
C THR A 53 4.68 9.29 7.64
N THR A 54 4.57 9.12 6.32
CA THR A 54 3.65 9.91 5.50
C THR A 54 2.81 9.02 4.59
N ILE A 55 1.50 9.31 4.52
CA ILE A 55 0.64 8.84 3.43
C ILE A 55 0.56 9.96 2.39
N PRO A 56 1.17 9.78 1.20
CA PRO A 56 1.13 10.81 0.16
C PRO A 56 -0.25 10.93 -0.48
N GLY A 57 -0.54 12.10 -1.06
CA GLY A 57 -1.78 12.30 -1.81
C GLY A 57 -1.88 11.34 -2.99
N ASN A 58 -3.07 10.78 -3.22
CA ASN A 58 -3.37 9.80 -4.25
C ASN A 58 -2.63 8.45 -4.09
N ALA A 59 -2.09 8.15 -2.90
CA ALA A 59 -1.34 6.90 -2.61
C ALA A 59 -2.05 5.62 -3.08
N PHE A 60 -3.37 5.59 -2.98
CA PHE A 60 -4.18 4.41 -3.27
C PHE A 60 -4.97 4.52 -4.59
N GLN A 61 -4.73 5.57 -5.38
CA GLN A 61 -5.46 5.80 -6.64
C GLN A 61 -5.24 4.65 -7.63
N GLY A 62 -6.33 4.16 -8.24
CA GLY A 62 -6.28 3.18 -9.33
C GLY A 62 -5.87 1.77 -8.92
N MET A 63 -5.70 1.49 -7.63
CA MET A 63 -5.23 0.20 -7.14
C MET A 63 -6.23 -0.96 -7.35
N ASN A 64 -7.53 -0.70 -7.23
CA ASN A 64 -8.60 -1.69 -7.39
C ASN A 64 -9.82 -1.06 -8.07
N ASN A 65 -10.53 -1.85 -8.87
CA ASN A 65 -11.67 -1.40 -9.68
C ASN A 65 -13.05 -1.73 -9.09
N GLU A 66 -13.13 -2.41 -7.94
CA GLU A 66 -14.37 -2.93 -7.37
C GLU A 66 -14.57 -2.47 -5.91
N SER A 67 -13.88 -3.11 -4.96
CA SER A 67 -13.90 -2.76 -3.54
C SER A 67 -12.56 -3.07 -2.87
N ILE A 68 -12.17 -2.20 -1.93
CA ILE A 68 -10.92 -2.33 -1.18
C ILE A 68 -11.12 -2.17 0.32
N THR A 69 -10.37 -2.97 1.10
CA THR A 69 -10.13 -2.75 2.53
C THR A 69 -8.67 -2.37 2.75
N LEU A 70 -8.44 -1.25 3.44
CA LEU A 70 -7.12 -0.81 3.86
C LEU A 70 -6.92 -1.09 5.35
N LYS A 71 -5.80 -1.74 5.68
CA LYS A 71 -5.33 -1.92 7.06
C LYS A 71 -3.96 -1.28 7.19
N LEU A 72 -3.88 -0.20 7.95
CA LEU A 72 -2.70 0.68 8.01
C LEU A 72 -2.16 0.85 9.46
N TYR A 73 -2.35 -0.15 10.32
CA TYR A 73 -2.04 -0.06 11.76
C TYR A 73 -0.56 -0.34 12.07
N GLY A 74 -0.06 0.17 13.19
CA GLY A 74 1.31 -0.12 13.65
C GLY A 74 2.42 0.55 12.82
N ASN A 75 2.08 1.45 11.90
CA ASN A 75 3.07 2.26 11.17
C ASN A 75 3.38 3.56 11.92
N GLY A 76 4.42 4.26 11.49
CA GLY A 76 4.87 5.52 12.08
C GLY A 76 4.17 6.77 11.55
N PHE A 77 2.94 6.68 11.05
CA PHE A 77 2.29 7.81 10.36
C PHE A 77 2.17 9.06 11.25
N GLU A 78 2.73 10.15 10.78
CA GLU A 78 2.68 11.49 11.36
C GLU A 78 1.87 12.46 10.47
N GLU A 79 1.89 12.23 9.14
CA GLU A 79 1.22 13.07 8.16
C GLU A 79 0.37 12.24 7.19
N ILE A 80 -0.84 12.74 6.92
CA ILE A 80 -1.71 12.27 5.84
C ILE A 80 -1.97 13.46 4.94
N GLN A 81 -1.47 13.40 3.71
CA GLN A 81 -1.62 14.49 2.75
C GLN A 81 -3.04 14.53 2.18
N SER A 82 -3.45 15.70 1.69
CA SER A 82 -4.74 15.86 1.01
C SER A 82 -4.89 14.86 -0.14
N HIS A 83 -6.09 14.29 -0.30
CA HIS A 83 -6.43 13.28 -1.31
C HIS A 83 -5.69 11.93 -1.15
N ALA A 84 -5.13 11.65 0.02
CA ALA A 84 -4.66 10.31 0.40
C ALA A 84 -5.79 9.27 0.43
#